data_AF-A0A4Q3VD72-F1
#
_entry.id   AF-A0A4Q3VD72-F1
#
_cell.length_a   1.000
_cell.length_b   1.000
_cell.length_c   1.000
_cell.angle_alpha   90.00
_cell.angle_beta   90.00
_cell.angle_gamma   90.00
#
_symmetry.space_group_name_H-M   'P 1'
#
loop_
_entity.id
_entity.type
_entity.pdbx_description
1 polymer ?
#
loop_
_entity_poly.entity_id
_entity_poly.type
_entity_poly.pdbx_seq_one_letter_code
_entity_poly.pdbx_strand_id
1 'polypeptide(L)' 'VSIGSNATILPVRICDEVVIGAGSVVTKDILSPGIYAGNPARKIR' A
#
# COMPACT_ATOMS: atom_id res chain seq x y z
N VAL A 1 2.94 -7.51 -6.13
CA VAL A 1 2.29 -6.73 -5.05
C VAL A 1 1.31 -7.63 -4.32
N SER A 2 1.35 -7.65 -2.99
CA SER A 2 0.37 -8.35 -2.15
C SER A 2 -0.57 -7.33 -1.51
N ILE A 3 -1.88 -7.49 -1.67
CA ILE A 3 -2.88 -6.53 -1.18
C ILE A 3 -3.75 -7.22 -0.13
N GLY A 4 -3.73 -6.70 1.10
CA GLY A 4 -4.57 -7.16 2.19
C GLY A 4 -6.05 -6.89 1.96
N SER A 5 -6.89 -7.69 2.60
CA SER A 5 -8.35 -7.59 2.48
C SER A 5 -8.87 -6.19 2.83
N ASN A 6 -9.88 -5.72 2.09
CA ASN A 6 -10.52 -4.41 2.29
C ASN A 6 -9.55 -3.20 2.21
N ALA A 7 -8.43 -3.32 1.51
CA ALA A 7 -7.59 -2.17 1.19
C ALA A 7 -8.22 -1.35 0.05
N THR A 8 -8.20 -0.02 0.20
CA THR A 8 -8.66 0.93 -0.82
C THR A 8 -7.45 1.52 -1.53
N ILE A 9 -7.37 1.34 -2.84
CA ILE A 9 -6.28 1.85 -3.67
C ILE A 9 -6.82 2.98 -4.57
N LEU A 10 -6.32 4.21 -4.40
CA LEU A 10 -6.62 5.30 -5.34
C LEU A 10 -5.89 5.07 -6.68
N PRO A 11 -6.14 5.86 -7.74
CA PRO A 11 -5.45 5.75 -9.03
C PRO A 11 -3.94 6.10 -8.93
N VAL A 12 -3.15 5.18 -8.38
CA VAL A 12 -1.73 5.34 -8.05
C VAL A 12 -0.90 4.21 -8.64
N ARG A 13 0.42 4.41 -8.71
CA ARG A 13 1.39 3.38 -9.10
C ARG A 13 1.98 2.72 -7.88
N ILE A 14 2.08 1.39 -7.90
CA ILE A 14 2.70 0.58 -6.84
C ILE A 14 3.78 -0.28 -7.50
N CYS A 15 5.03 -0.13 -7.04
CA CYS A 15 6.14 -0.94 -7.53
C CYS A 15 6.07 -2.39 -7.01
N ASP A 16 6.94 -3.24 -7.56
CA ASP A 16 7.03 -4.64 -7.15
C ASP A 16 7.48 -4.82 -5.70
N GLU A 17 7.28 -6.03 -5.16
CA GLU A 17 7.67 -6.40 -3.78
C GLU A 17 7.03 -5.54 -2.67
N VAL A 18 5.88 -4.93 -2.95
CA VAL A 18 5.08 -4.20 -1.97
C VAL A 18 4.02 -5.09 -1.32
N VAL A 19 3.87 -4.97 0.00
CA VAL A 19 2.76 -5.55 0.79
C VAL A 19 1.89 -4.43 1.34
N ILE A 20 0.61 -4.37 0.98
CA ILE A 20 -0.38 -3.45 1.54
C ILE A 20 -1.16 -4.17 2.65
N GLY A 21 -1.18 -3.62 3.86
CA GLY A 21 -1.94 -4.18 4.98
C GLY A 21 -3.45 -4.15 4.74
N ALA A 22 -4.19 -5.07 5.38
CA ALA A 22 -5.66 -5.07 5.33
C ALA A 22 -6.24 -3.73 5.84
N GLY A 23 -7.32 -3.25 5.21
CA GLY A 23 -7.98 -1.99 5.58
C GLY A 23 -7.20 -0.71 5.26
N SER A 24 -6.05 -0.80 4.57
CA SER A 24 -5.22 0.37 4.27
C SER A 24 -5.81 1.22 3.14
N VAL A 25 -5.58 2.52 3.18
CA VAL A 25 -5.99 3.45 2.10
C VAL A 25 -4.76 4.03 1.44
N VAL A 26 -4.42 3.54 0.26
CA VAL A 26 -3.25 3.99 -0.51
C VAL A 26 -3.63 5.22 -1.31
N THR A 27 -3.15 6.38 -0.85
CA THR A 27 -3.47 7.70 -1.42
C THR A 27 -2.35 8.32 -2.25
N LYS A 28 -1.18 7.66 -2.33
CA LYS A 28 0.01 8.14 -3.04
C LYS A 28 0.74 6.99 -3.71
N ASP A 29 1.50 7.30 -4.76
CA ASP A 29 2.38 6.34 -5.41
C ASP A 29 3.37 5.71 -4.42
N ILE A 30 3.59 4.41 -4.58
CA ILE A 30 4.57 3.63 -3.84
C ILE A 30 5.70 3.28 -4.80
N LEU A 31 6.83 3.99 -4.63
CA LEU A 31 8.00 3.88 -5.50
C LEU A 31 9.11 2.99 -4.91
N SER A 32 9.01 2.62 -3.64
CA SER A 32 9.98 1.76 -2.96
C SER A 32 9.32 0.49 -2.44
N PRO A 33 9.94 -0.69 -2.61
CA PRO A 33 9.42 -1.93 -2.04
C PRO A 33 9.35 -1.86 -0.51
N GLY A 34 8.46 -2.67 0.07
CA GLY A 34 8.24 -2.72 1.52
C GLY A 34 6.80 -2.96 1.93
N ILE A 35 6.56 -2.89 3.23
CA ILE A 35 5.26 -3.09 3.86
C ILE A 35 4.64 -1.73 4.16
N TYR A 36 3.42 -1.50 3.69
CA TYR A 36 2.66 -0.28 3.87
C TYR A 36 1.33 -0.59 4.54
N ALA A 37 0.96 0.18 5.57
CA ALA A 37 -0.38 0.08 6.14
C ALA A 37 -0.90 1.41 6.68
N GLY A 38 -2.20 1.43 6.99
CA GLY A 38 -2.90 2.55 7.60
C GLY A 38 -3.76 3.35 6.63
N ASN A 39 -4.46 4.34 7.17
CA ASN A 39 -5.29 5.27 6.41
C ASN A 39 -4.91 6.71 6.84
N PRO A 40 -4.10 7.43 6.05
CA PRO A 40 -3.49 7.03 4.78
C PRO A 40 -2.31 6.07 4.94
N ALA A 41 -2.08 5.19 3.98
CA ALA A 41 -1.03 4.18 4.02
C ALA A 41 0.37 4.80 4.14
N ARG A 42 1.22 4.23 4.99
CA ARG A 42 2.62 4.64 5.23
C ARG A 42 3.52 3.42 5.30
N LYS A 43 4.77 3.58 4.88
CA LYS A 43 5.79 2.54 5.00
C LYS A 43 6.05 2.26 6.48
N ILE A 44 5.96 1.00 6.85
CA ILE A 44 6.20 0.51 8.21
C ILE A 44 7.52 -0.27 8.28
N ARG A 45 7.81 -1.05 7.24
CA ARG A 45 9.05 -1.82 7.05
C ARG A 45 9.47 -1.80 5.59
#